data_AF-A0A431ICR2-F1
#
_entry.id   AF-A0A431ICR2-F1
#
_cell.length_a   1.000
_cell.length_b   1.000
_cell.length_c   1.000
_cell.angle_alpha   90.00
_cell.angle_beta   90.00
_cell.angle_gamma   90.00
#
_symmetry.space_group_name_H-M   'P 1'
#
loop_
_entity.id
_entity.type
_entity.pdbx_description
1 polymer ?
#
loop_
_entity_poly.entity_id
_entity_poly.type
_entity_poly.pdbx_seq_one_letter_code
_entity_poly.pdbx_strand_id
1 'polypeptide(L)'
;MNLPYDYFPKVFQAVELIAQGRTKTYACDEVGITVTVFDNTVKQYTELQELLVEAETRGYDTMADMLLTIDSRGIYAHSDPKMAKVISDNIKWLLERRKSKQYGQRVQVEHNITADRAIINALSAGRRRVEEAARNKCIDVTPEQVLSTEEEDEIAYLCS
;
A
#
# COMPACT_ATOMS: atom_id res chain seq x y z
N MET A 1 50.11 -15.41 15.39
CA MET A 1 48.82 -14.82 14.97
C MET A 1 48.19 -14.20 16.22
N ASN A 2 48.35 -12.89 16.42
CA ASN A 2 47.75 -12.21 17.57
C ASN A 2 46.25 -12.08 17.34
N LEU A 3 45.46 -12.66 18.24
CA LEU A 3 44.02 -12.47 18.27
C LEU A 3 43.72 -10.99 18.56
N PRO A 4 42.80 -10.35 17.80
CA PRO A 4 42.62 -8.90 17.75
C PRO A 4 41.71 -8.41 18.89
N TYR A 5 42.15 -8.55 20.15
CA TYR A 5 41.35 -8.19 21.33
C TYR A 5 40.93 -6.70 21.34
N ASP A 6 41.69 -5.82 20.68
CA ASP A 6 41.42 -4.38 20.60
C ASP A 6 40.20 -4.01 19.73
N TYR A 7 39.76 -4.90 18.84
CA TYR A 7 38.66 -4.61 17.92
C TYR A 7 37.29 -4.96 18.48
N PHE A 8 37.22 -5.89 19.44
CA PHE A 8 35.96 -6.35 20.01
C PHE A 8 35.18 -5.23 20.71
N PRO A 9 35.80 -4.41 21.60
CA PRO A 9 35.12 -3.28 22.23
C PRO A 9 34.64 -2.23 21.21
N LYS A 10 35.42 -2.03 20.16
CA LYS A 10 35.10 -1.10 19.07
C LYS A 10 33.89 -1.57 18.25
N VAL A 11 33.83 -2.85 17.94
CA VAL A 11 32.68 -3.44 17.23
C VAL A 11 31.43 -3.34 18.10
N PHE A 12 31.51 -3.62 19.39
CA PHE A 12 30.38 -3.42 20.31
C PHE A 12 29.88 -1.98 20.35
N GLN A 13 30.79 -1.01 20.48
CA GLN A 13 30.43 0.40 20.47
C GLN A 13 29.77 0.81 19.14
N ALA A 14 30.24 0.27 18.01
CA ALA A 14 29.61 0.50 16.71
C ALA A 14 28.19 -0.11 16.65
N VAL A 15 27.97 -1.29 17.23
CA VAL A 15 26.63 -1.91 17.32
C VAL A 15 25.70 -1.06 18.19
N GLU A 16 26.17 -0.50 19.30
CA GLU A 16 25.37 0.40 20.13
C GLU A 16 24.98 1.68 19.37
N LEU A 17 25.90 2.27 18.60
CA LEU A 17 25.61 3.43 17.75
C LEU A 17 24.56 3.09 16.67
N ILE A 18 24.62 1.89 16.10
CA ILE A 18 23.59 1.41 15.16
C ILE A 18 22.23 1.26 15.86
N ALA A 19 22.21 0.77 17.09
CA ALA A 19 20.99 0.67 17.90
C ALA A 19 20.35 2.03 18.20
N GLN A 20 21.14 3.11 18.21
CA GLN A 20 20.66 4.49 18.35
C GLN A 20 20.11 5.08 17.04
N GLY A 21 20.11 4.32 15.94
CA GLY A 21 19.62 4.79 14.64
C GLY A 21 20.67 5.51 13.79
N ARG A 22 21.98 5.36 14.10
CA ARG A 22 23.06 5.83 13.23
C ARG A 22 23.31 4.84 12.10
N THR A 23 23.72 5.35 10.94
CA THR A 23 24.10 4.47 9.82
C THR A 23 25.37 3.71 10.13
N LYS A 24 25.48 2.48 9.62
CA LYS A 24 26.64 1.62 9.81
C LYS A 24 27.97 2.27 9.44
N THR A 25 28.00 2.98 8.30
CA THR A 25 29.20 3.68 7.82
C THR A 25 29.65 4.72 8.85
N TYR A 26 28.72 5.55 9.32
CA TYR A 26 29.01 6.58 10.30
C TYR A 26 29.41 6.00 11.68
N ALA A 27 28.77 4.91 12.11
CA ALA A 27 29.14 4.21 13.34
C ALA A 27 30.56 3.61 13.26
N CYS A 28 30.94 3.05 12.11
CA CYS A 28 32.29 2.53 11.90
C CYS A 28 33.34 3.65 11.88
N ASP A 29 33.03 4.77 11.23
CA ASP A 29 33.91 5.94 11.16
C ASP A 29 34.14 6.56 12.55
N GLU A 30 33.10 6.68 13.38
CA GLU A 30 33.24 7.24 14.74
C GLU A 30 34.13 6.38 15.64
N VAL A 31 34.05 5.06 15.51
CA VAL A 31 34.84 4.14 16.36
C VAL A 31 36.24 3.87 15.76
N GLY A 32 36.50 4.38 14.56
CA GLY A 32 37.79 4.27 13.89
C GLY A 32 38.08 2.85 13.39
N ILE A 33 37.06 2.16 12.89
CA ILE A 33 37.17 0.84 12.24
C ILE A 33 36.63 0.92 10.81
N THR A 34 37.16 0.10 9.91
CA THR A 34 36.61 0.01 8.56
C THR A 34 35.38 -0.90 8.56
N VAL A 35 34.43 -0.62 7.66
CA VAL A 35 33.23 -1.45 7.46
C VAL A 35 33.59 -2.90 7.16
N THR A 36 34.68 -3.14 6.43
CA THR A 36 35.17 -4.49 6.10
C THR A 36 35.64 -5.25 7.35
N VAL A 37 36.35 -4.57 8.26
CA VAL A 37 36.79 -5.20 9.51
C VAL A 37 35.58 -5.53 10.37
N PHE A 38 34.63 -4.60 10.50
CA PHE A 38 33.37 -4.84 11.20
C PHE A 38 32.62 -6.06 10.64
N ASP A 39 32.43 -6.13 9.32
CA ASP A 39 31.74 -7.24 8.67
C ASP A 39 32.44 -8.59 8.87
N ASN A 40 33.77 -8.60 8.80
CA ASN A 40 34.54 -9.82 9.03
C ASN A 40 34.43 -10.27 10.49
N THR A 41 34.48 -9.35 11.45
CA THR A 41 34.32 -9.68 12.87
C THR A 41 32.92 -10.20 13.18
N VAL A 42 31.86 -9.56 12.67
CA VAL A 42 30.48 -10.01 12.90
C VAL A 42 30.23 -11.38 12.27
N LYS A 43 30.81 -11.67 11.10
CA LYS A 43 30.70 -13.01 10.47
C LYS A 43 31.42 -14.11 11.24
N GLN A 44 32.48 -13.77 11.96
CA GLN A 44 33.27 -14.75 12.74
C GLN A 44 32.57 -15.16 14.04
N TYR A 45 31.74 -14.28 14.62
CA TYR A 45 31.09 -14.50 15.91
C TYR A 45 29.57 -14.42 15.78
N THR A 46 28.89 -15.56 15.90
CA THR A 46 27.42 -15.67 15.80
C THR A 46 26.69 -14.82 16.84
N GLU A 47 27.22 -14.70 18.05
CA GLU A 47 26.63 -13.87 19.12
C GLU A 47 26.58 -12.38 18.73
N LEU A 48 27.63 -11.86 18.09
CA LEU A 48 27.65 -10.48 17.60
C LEU A 48 26.68 -10.28 16.44
N GLN A 49 26.43 -11.32 15.65
CA GLN A 49 25.45 -11.26 14.57
C GLN A 49 24.03 -11.16 15.11
N GLU A 50 23.68 -11.93 16.13
CA GLU A 50 22.37 -11.83 16.80
C GLU A 50 22.17 -10.46 17.44
N LEU A 51 23.20 -9.98 18.15
CA LEU A 51 23.21 -8.64 18.75
C LEU A 51 23.02 -7.55 17.69
N LEU A 52 23.69 -7.69 16.54
CA LEU A 52 23.56 -6.74 15.43
C LEU A 52 22.15 -6.72 14.87
N VAL A 53 21.50 -7.89 14.69
CA VAL A 53 20.12 -7.95 14.18
C VAL A 53 19.14 -7.28 15.15
N GLU A 54 19.34 -7.47 16.45
CA GLU A 54 18.54 -6.79 17.48
C GLU A 54 18.80 -5.28 17.47
N ALA A 55 20.07 -4.87 17.40
CA ALA A 55 20.47 -3.48 17.30
C ALA A 55 19.90 -2.80 16.05
N GLU A 56 19.97 -3.43 14.88
CA GLU A 56 19.36 -2.92 13.66
C GLU A 56 17.85 -2.74 13.82
N THR A 57 17.18 -3.71 14.44
CA THR A 57 15.73 -3.63 14.70
C THR A 57 15.38 -2.41 15.54
N ARG A 58 16.08 -2.19 16.66
CA ARG A 58 15.89 -1.02 17.52
C ARG A 58 16.30 0.27 16.83
N GLY A 59 17.37 0.22 16.03
CA GLY A 59 17.87 1.34 15.23
C GLY A 59 16.84 1.83 14.22
N TYR A 60 16.10 0.91 13.58
CA TYR A 60 15.00 1.26 12.67
C TYR A 60 13.83 1.92 13.41
N ASP A 61 13.47 1.45 14.61
CA ASP A 61 12.44 2.08 15.42
C ASP A 61 12.89 3.50 15.87
N THR A 62 14.14 3.68 16.28
CA THR A 62 14.68 5.01 16.61
C THR A 62 14.74 5.94 15.40
N MET A 63 15.11 5.44 14.22
CA MET A 63 15.06 6.22 12.98
C MET A 63 13.63 6.67 12.67
N ALA A 64 12.62 5.83 12.90
CA ALA A 64 11.23 6.19 12.72
C ALA A 64 10.78 7.27 13.70
N ASP A 65 11.18 7.19 14.97
CA ASP A 65 10.89 8.23 15.98
C ASP A 65 11.57 9.56 15.65
N MET A 66 12.81 9.52 15.15
CA MET A 66 13.56 10.72 14.76
C MET A 66 12.91 11.49 13.59
N LEU A 67 12.10 10.83 12.76
CA LEU A 67 11.34 11.51 11.71
C LEU A 67 10.30 12.49 12.28
N LEU A 68 9.82 12.26 13.50
CA LEU A 68 8.84 13.14 14.16
C LEU A 68 9.47 14.44 14.66
N THR A 69 10.79 14.45 14.92
CA THR A 69 11.50 15.61 15.51
C THR A 69 12.63 16.14 14.62
N ILE A 70 12.57 15.85 13.32
CA ILE A 70 13.61 16.19 12.34
C ILE A 70 13.89 17.69 12.21
N ASP A 71 12.95 18.52 12.65
CA ASP A 71 12.99 19.98 12.59
C ASP A 71 13.66 20.64 13.80
N SER A 72 13.74 19.95 14.93
CA SER A 72 13.97 20.59 16.22
C SER A 72 15.03 19.90 17.07
N ARG A 73 15.09 18.56 17.10
CA ARG A 73 15.99 17.80 17.99
C ARG A 73 16.31 16.42 17.42
N GLY A 74 17.60 16.08 17.32
CA GLY A 74 18.04 14.73 16.95
C GLY A 74 19.35 14.70 16.16
N ILE A 75 19.81 13.48 15.82
CA ILE A 75 21.03 13.23 15.02
C ILE A 75 20.88 13.78 13.60
N TYR A 76 19.65 13.79 13.09
CA TYR A 76 19.29 14.24 11.75
C TYR A 76 18.63 15.63 11.73
N ALA A 77 18.76 16.40 12.82
CA ALA A 77 18.13 17.71 12.92
C ALA A 77 18.74 18.69 11.91
N HIS A 78 17.88 19.28 11.07
CA HIS A 78 18.28 20.31 10.12
C HIS A 78 17.32 21.48 10.15
N SER A 79 17.88 22.70 10.18
CA SER A 79 17.11 23.94 10.16
C SER A 79 16.54 24.28 8.78
N ASP A 80 17.08 23.70 7.70
CA ASP A 80 16.58 23.88 6.34
C ASP A 80 15.47 22.86 6.04
N PRO A 81 14.22 23.30 5.81
CA PRO A 81 13.10 22.41 5.47
C PRO A 81 13.34 21.56 4.21
N LYS A 82 14.12 22.06 3.24
CA LYS A 82 14.41 21.31 2.01
C LYS A 82 15.31 20.12 2.29
N MET A 83 16.35 20.30 3.12
CA MET A 83 17.23 19.21 3.52
C MET A 83 16.52 18.22 4.45
N ALA A 84 15.71 18.72 5.40
CA ALA A 84 14.89 17.87 6.25
C ALA A 84 13.95 16.95 5.44
N LYS A 85 13.35 17.47 4.36
CA LYS A 85 12.53 16.68 3.44
C LYS A 85 13.35 15.55 2.80
N VAL A 86 14.50 15.87 2.20
CA VAL A 86 15.37 14.88 1.53
C VAL A 86 15.78 13.77 2.50
N ILE A 87 16.15 14.13 3.72
CA ILE A 87 16.53 13.16 4.75
C ILE A 87 15.33 12.29 5.14
N SER A 88 14.16 12.90 5.32
CA SER A 88 12.93 12.16 5.66
C SER A 88 12.54 11.16 4.58
N ASP A 89 12.66 11.53 3.31
CA ASP A 89 12.32 10.67 2.17
C ASP A 89 13.32 9.50 2.07
N ASN A 90 14.61 9.76 2.30
CA ASN A 90 15.65 8.72 2.32
C ASN A 90 15.45 7.71 3.46
N ILE A 91 15.13 8.17 4.67
CA ILE A 91 14.88 7.29 5.82
C ILE A 91 13.63 6.45 5.59
N LYS A 92 12.53 7.05 5.11
CA LYS A 92 11.30 6.30 4.75
C LYS A 92 11.59 5.20 3.73
N TRP A 93 12.28 5.55 2.64
CA TRP A 93 12.66 4.57 1.61
C TRP A 93 13.50 3.42 2.19
N LEU A 94 14.44 3.72 3.07
CA LEU A 94 15.27 2.71 3.73
C LEU A 94 14.43 1.78 4.63
N LEU A 95 13.54 2.35 5.45
CA LEU A 95 12.65 1.59 6.34
C LEU A 95 11.67 0.70 5.57
N GLU A 96 11.09 1.21 4.48
CA GLU A 96 10.22 0.43 3.59
C GLU A 96 10.97 -0.74 2.95
N ARG A 97 12.22 -0.53 2.52
CA ARG A 97 13.04 -1.57 1.88
C ARG A 97 13.46 -2.66 2.86
N ARG A 98 13.79 -2.31 4.12
CA ARG A 98 14.29 -3.26 5.13
C ARG A 98 13.18 -3.97 5.89
N LYS A 99 12.12 -3.26 6.26
CA LYS A 99 10.99 -3.75 7.06
C LYS A 99 9.66 -3.36 6.42
N SER A 100 9.46 -3.78 5.16
CA SER A 100 8.24 -3.50 4.37
C SER A 100 6.94 -3.89 5.07
N LYS A 101 6.94 -4.96 5.88
CA LYS A 101 5.75 -5.40 6.63
C LYS A 101 5.33 -4.41 7.72
N GLN A 102 6.30 -3.74 8.35
CA GLN A 102 6.08 -2.84 9.50
C GLN A 102 5.89 -1.39 9.04
N TYR A 103 6.77 -0.90 8.17
CA TYR A 103 6.77 0.52 7.74
C TYR A 103 6.34 0.72 6.27
N GLY A 104 6.01 -0.34 5.54
CA GLY A 104 5.54 -0.23 4.16
C GLY A 104 4.21 0.50 4.05
N GLN A 105 4.02 1.18 2.92
CA GLN A 105 2.75 1.83 2.60
C GLN A 105 1.60 0.80 2.56
N ARG A 106 0.61 0.98 3.43
CA ARG A 106 -0.60 0.17 3.45
C ARG A 106 -1.66 0.79 2.56
N VAL A 107 -1.94 0.13 1.44
CA VAL A 107 -3.04 0.51 0.56
C VAL A 107 -4.19 -0.45 0.80
N GLN A 108 -5.28 0.04 1.39
CA GLN A 108 -6.55 -0.67 1.41
C GLN A 108 -7.28 -0.35 0.12
N VAL A 109 -7.28 -1.30 -0.83
CA VAL A 109 -8.11 -1.20 -2.03
C VAL A 109 -9.45 -1.81 -1.69
N GLU A 110 -10.42 -0.97 -1.35
CA GLU A 110 -11.81 -1.40 -1.23
C GLU A 110 -12.36 -1.69 -2.63
N HIS A 111 -12.46 -2.98 -2.98
CA HIS A 111 -13.17 -3.42 -4.16
C HIS A 111 -14.68 -3.39 -3.92
N ASN A 112 -15.23 -2.21 -3.70
CA ASN A 112 -16.67 -2.03 -3.70
C ASN A 112 -17.20 -2.13 -5.14
N ILE A 113 -17.88 -3.24 -5.43
CA ILE A 113 -18.92 -3.39 -6.46
C ILE A 113 -18.42 -3.45 -7.92
N THR A 114 -17.63 -4.47 -8.26
CA THR A 114 -17.53 -4.92 -9.67
C THR A 114 -18.16 -6.29 -9.89
N ALA A 115 -18.08 -7.20 -8.90
CA ALA A 115 -18.73 -8.50 -8.97
C ALA A 115 -20.26 -8.37 -8.96
N ASP A 116 -20.83 -7.61 -8.02
CA ASP A 116 -22.28 -7.41 -7.96
C ASP A 116 -22.81 -6.65 -9.18
N ARG A 117 -22.05 -5.68 -9.69
CA ARG A 117 -22.42 -4.98 -10.93
C ARG A 117 -22.37 -5.90 -12.15
N ALA A 118 -21.38 -6.80 -12.23
CA ALA A 118 -21.31 -7.79 -13.30
C ALA A 118 -22.45 -8.82 -13.20
N ILE A 119 -22.81 -9.26 -12.00
CA ILE A 119 -23.93 -10.17 -11.74
C ILE A 119 -25.26 -9.49 -12.08
N ILE A 120 -25.48 -8.25 -11.65
CA ILE A 120 -26.69 -7.47 -11.96
C ILE A 120 -26.80 -7.20 -13.48
N ASN A 121 -25.68 -6.88 -14.14
CA ASN A 121 -25.65 -6.69 -15.59
C ASN A 121 -25.93 -8.00 -16.35
N ALA A 122 -25.37 -9.13 -15.90
CA ALA A 122 -25.64 -10.44 -16.49
C ALA A 122 -27.11 -10.87 -16.30
N LEU A 123 -27.67 -10.63 -15.11
CA LEU A 123 -29.06 -10.95 -14.79
C LEU A 123 -30.04 -10.08 -15.59
N SER A 124 -29.78 -8.78 -15.69
CA SER A 124 -30.60 -7.86 -16.49
C SER A 124 -30.52 -8.14 -18.00
N ALA A 125 -29.36 -8.53 -18.51
CA ALA A 125 -29.21 -8.96 -19.90
C ALA A 125 -29.96 -10.29 -20.18
N GLY A 126 -29.95 -11.23 -19.23
CA GLY A 126 -30.74 -12.46 -19.32
C GLY A 126 -32.24 -12.18 -19.36
N ARG A 127 -32.73 -11.30 -18.47
CA ARG A 127 -34.14 -10.88 -18.42
C ARG A 127 -34.60 -10.25 -19.74
N ARG A 128 -33.80 -9.35 -20.33
CA ARG A 128 -34.13 -8.72 -21.62
C ARG A 128 -34.33 -9.73 -22.76
N ARG A 129 -33.46 -10.74 -22.85
CA ARG A 129 -33.59 -11.78 -23.88
C ARG A 129 -34.87 -12.59 -23.74
N VAL A 130 -35.30 -12.87 -22.51
CA VAL A 130 -36.56 -13.59 -22.26
C VAL A 130 -37.76 -12.73 -22.63
N GLU A 131 -37.76 -11.45 -22.26
CA GLU A 131 -38.83 -10.50 -22.63
C GLU A 131 -38.95 -10.32 -24.15
N GLU A 132 -37.82 -10.21 -24.87
CA GLU A 132 -37.79 -10.13 -26.34
C GLU A 132 -38.28 -11.42 -26.99
N ALA A 133 -37.87 -12.59 -26.47
CA ALA A 133 -38.35 -13.88 -26.95
C ALA A 133 -39.85 -14.09 -26.69
N ALA A 134 -40.38 -13.57 -25.56
CA ALA A 134 -41.80 -13.62 -25.24
C ALA A 134 -42.62 -12.72 -26.17
N ARG A 135 -42.17 -11.49 -26.45
CA ARG A 135 -42.83 -10.56 -27.38
C ARG A 135 -42.93 -11.11 -28.81
N ASN A 136 -41.90 -11.79 -29.28
CA ASN A 136 -41.89 -12.35 -30.65
C ASN A 136 -42.72 -13.64 -30.80
N LYS A 137 -43.19 -14.24 -29.70
CA LYS A 137 -43.95 -15.51 -29.71
C LYS A 137 -45.46 -15.33 -29.64
N CYS A 138 -45.92 -14.14 -29.24
CA CYS A 138 -47.33 -13.78 -29.27
C CYS A 138 -47.62 -12.88 -30.48
N ILE A 139 -48.34 -13.41 -31.46
CA ILE A 139 -49.06 -12.58 -32.43
C ILE A 139 -50.28 -12.09 -31.66
N ASP A 140 -50.31 -10.81 -31.32
CA ASP A 140 -51.51 -10.18 -30.76
C ASP A 140 -52.54 -10.09 -31.89
N VAL A 141 -53.42 -11.10 -31.95
CA VAL A 141 -54.60 -11.06 -32.81
C VAL A 141 -55.70 -10.42 -31.97
N THR A 142 -55.60 -9.12 -31.75
CA THR A 142 -56.75 -8.32 -31.32
C THR A 142 -57.63 -8.18 -32.56
N PRO A 143 -58.84 -8.76 -32.60
CA PRO A 143 -59.73 -8.57 -33.74
C PRO A 143 -60.11 -7.09 -33.79
N GLU A 144 -59.66 -6.40 -34.83
CA GLU A 144 -60.18 -5.08 -35.18
C GLU A 144 -61.63 -5.29 -35.63
N GLN A 145 -62.58 -5.00 -34.74
CA GLN A 145 -63.98 -4.93 -35.12
C GLN A 145 -64.12 -3.74 -36.07
N VAL A 146 -64.15 -4.02 -37.37
CA VAL A 146 -64.60 -3.06 -38.37
C VAL A 146 -66.07 -2.78 -38.04
N LEU A 147 -66.37 -1.60 -37.49
CA LEU A 147 -67.75 -1.15 -37.33
C LEU A 147 -68.41 -1.25 -38.70
N SER A 148 -69.48 -2.04 -38.80
CA SER A 148 -70.35 -2.02 -39.96
C SER A 148 -70.92 -0.62 -40.11
N THR A 149 -70.94 -0.12 -41.34
CA THR A 149 -71.35 1.23 -41.78
C THR A 149 -72.76 1.66 -41.38
N GLU A 150 -73.49 0.83 -40.64
CA GLU A 150 -74.85 1.09 -40.16
C GLU A 150 -74.87 1.85 -38.82
N GLU A 151 -73.76 1.89 -38.06
CA GLU A 151 -73.67 2.61 -36.78
C GLU A 151 -73.20 4.07 -36.91
N GLU A 152 -72.64 4.48 -38.06
CA GLU A 152 -72.21 5.87 -38.28
C GLU A 152 -73.41 6.82 -38.51
N ASP A 153 -74.52 6.31 -39.04
CA ASP A 153 -75.71 7.10 -39.35
C ASP A 153 -76.57 7.42 -38.10
N GLU A 154 -76.52 6.59 -37.04
CA GLU A 154 -77.21 6.90 -35.77
C GLU A 154 -76.51 8.01 -34.96
N ILE A 155 -75.17 8.10 -35.04
CA ILE A 155 -74.40 9.12 -34.32
C ILE A 155 -74.55 10.50 -34.97
N ALA A 156 -74.70 10.56 -36.31
CA ALA A 156 -74.95 11.80 -37.03
C ALA A 156 -76.33 12.41 -36.69
N TYR A 157 -77.35 11.58 -36.44
CA TYR A 157 -78.70 12.05 -36.12
C TYR A 157 -78.86 12.56 -34.67
N LEU A 158 -78.02 12.09 -33.75
CA LEU A 158 -78.01 12.54 -32.35
C LEU A 158 -77.22 13.85 -32.13
N CYS A 159 -76.45 14.30 -33.14
CA CYS A 159 -75.66 15.54 -33.07
C CYS A 159 -76.24 16.71 -33.90
N SER A 160 -77.46 16.59 -34.42
CA SER A 160 -78.23 17.64 -35.10
C SER A 160 -79.54 17.95 -34.37
#